data_AF-A0A0E9LY86-F1
#
_entry.id   AF-A0A0E9LY86-F1
#
_cell.length_a   1.000
_cell.length_b   1.000
_cell.length_c   1.000
_cell.angle_alpha   90.00
_cell.angle_beta   90.00
_cell.angle_gamma   90.00
#
_symmetry.space_group_name_H-M   'P 1'
#
loop_
_entity.id
_entity.type
_entity.pdbx_description
1 polymer ?
#
loop_
_entity_poly.entity_id
_entity_poly.type
_entity_poly.pdbx_seq_one_letter_code
_entity_poly.pdbx_strand_id
1 'polypeptide(L)'
;MKAREVIRNLFDREAVIVSKLVKGKEEAAAKYRDYFEFSEPLKRCPSHRVLAMRRAEKEGFLKISVAPESEHALECLNRLFLRGRNAAAEQVEKAVEDAYKRLLAPSIENEFAALSREKAELGAIQVFASNLRQLLLSSPLGQKRVLAIDPGYRSGCKVVCLDAQGNLLHNETIYPHAPQNETKQAYKKIDTLVEAYKIDAIAIGNGTASRETESFIRNMRFNKDILVFVVSEDGASVYSASKTAREEFPEYDVTVRGAVSIGRRLMDPLAELVKIDPKSIGVGQYQHDVDQGRLRSSLDQVVESCVNMVGVELNTASHHLLTYVSGLGPQLAKNIVEYRSEIGAFSSRKELKKVPRLGARAFEQSAGFLRISGGKHPLDNSAVHPEAYGIVEKMAADLNCRVDDLIKEKDLRQQIDLKRYVTDKVGMPTLTDIMAELEKPGRDPRSVIKVFEFSPDVRSIEDLRPGMKLPGIVTNITNFGAFVDVGVKQDGLVHISQLANRFVSDPNDVVALHQHVEVTVVEVDAARKRIQLSMKE
;
A
#
# COMPACT_ATOMS: atom_id res chain seq x y z
N MET A 1 3.27 5.82 -46.41
CA MET A 1 3.72 5.02 -45.24
C MET A 1 5.14 5.40 -44.80
N LYS A 2 6.15 5.34 -45.67
CA LYS A 2 7.57 5.63 -45.34
C LYS A 2 7.84 6.98 -44.64
N ALA A 3 7.23 8.08 -45.07
CA ALA A 3 7.44 9.40 -44.45
C ALA A 3 6.92 9.48 -43.00
N ARG A 4 5.72 8.95 -42.74
CA ARG A 4 5.16 8.88 -41.37
C ARG A 4 6.04 8.01 -40.47
N GLU A 5 6.52 6.88 -40.98
CA GLU A 5 7.40 5.97 -40.24
C GLU A 5 8.73 6.63 -39.88
N VAL A 6 9.36 7.37 -40.80
CA VAL A 6 10.59 8.13 -40.53
C VAL A 6 10.38 9.15 -39.42
N ILE A 7 9.30 9.95 -39.48
CA ILE A 7 9.01 10.93 -38.43
C ILE A 7 8.63 10.24 -37.12
N ARG A 8 7.87 9.16 -37.15
CA ARG A 8 7.53 8.37 -35.94
C ARG A 8 8.80 7.84 -35.25
N ASN A 9 9.76 7.33 -36.01
CA ASN A 9 11.05 6.88 -35.48
C ASN A 9 11.87 8.04 -34.90
N LEU A 10 11.76 9.23 -35.49
CA LEU A 10 12.39 10.43 -34.94
C LEU A 10 11.76 10.84 -33.60
N PHE A 11 10.42 10.84 -33.49
CA PHE A 11 9.73 11.08 -32.23
C PHE A 11 10.13 10.06 -31.14
N ASP A 12 10.21 8.77 -31.48
CA ASP A 12 10.59 7.74 -30.51
C ASP A 12 11.99 7.95 -29.90
N ARG A 13 12.92 8.50 -30.71
CA ARG A 13 14.32 8.66 -30.34
C ARG A 13 14.62 10.02 -29.73
N GLU A 14 14.01 11.07 -30.28
CA GLU A 14 14.46 12.47 -30.10
C GLU A 14 13.34 13.40 -29.63
N ALA A 15 12.10 12.92 -29.42
CA ALA A 15 11.06 13.80 -28.90
C ALA A 15 11.44 14.36 -27.52
N VAL A 16 11.23 15.66 -27.38
CA VAL A 16 11.39 16.40 -26.13
C VAL A 16 10.00 16.77 -25.63
N ILE A 17 9.73 16.52 -24.34
CA ILE A 17 8.55 17.04 -23.67
C ILE A 17 8.86 18.43 -23.16
N VAL A 18 8.06 19.41 -23.57
CA VAL A 18 8.21 20.82 -23.18
C VAL A 18 6.94 21.26 -22.47
N SER A 19 7.11 21.94 -21.34
CA SER A 19 6.02 22.55 -20.58
C SER A 19 6.21 24.05 -20.49
N LYS A 20 5.14 24.80 -20.73
CA LYS A 20 5.10 26.27 -20.62
C LYS A 20 3.88 26.73 -19.81
N LEU A 21 4.09 27.69 -18.92
CA LEU A 21 3.00 28.34 -18.19
C LEU A 21 2.02 29.05 -19.14
N VAL A 22 0.73 28.89 -18.89
CA VAL A 22 -0.31 29.72 -19.49
C VAL A 22 -0.26 31.10 -18.85
N LYS A 23 0.00 32.14 -19.67
CA LYS A 23 0.11 33.55 -19.22
C LYS A 23 -1.04 33.94 -18.28
N GLY A 24 -0.72 34.57 -17.15
CA GLY A 24 -1.71 35.08 -16.19
C GLY A 24 -2.22 34.05 -15.17
N LYS A 25 -1.56 32.88 -15.08
CA LYS A 25 -1.91 31.82 -14.11
C LYS A 25 -0.79 31.52 -13.10
N GLU A 26 0.17 32.43 -12.93
CA GLU A 26 1.37 32.28 -12.11
C GLU A 26 1.02 31.91 -10.64
N GLU A 27 0.08 32.63 -10.03
CA GLU A 27 -0.33 32.39 -8.64
C GLU A 27 -1.13 31.10 -8.48
N ALA A 28 -2.13 30.88 -9.34
CA ALA A 28 -2.98 29.69 -9.28
C ALA A 28 -2.22 28.40 -9.60
N ALA A 29 -1.17 28.48 -10.40
CA ALA A 29 -0.31 27.37 -10.79
C ALA A 29 0.91 27.19 -9.88
N ALA A 30 1.01 27.89 -8.74
CA ALA A 30 2.21 27.88 -7.90
C ALA A 30 2.70 26.47 -7.51
N LYS A 31 1.79 25.50 -7.37
CA LYS A 31 2.13 24.07 -7.12
C LYS A 31 2.90 23.38 -8.25
N TYR A 32 2.88 23.93 -9.47
CA TYR A 32 3.56 23.41 -10.65
C TYR A 32 4.73 24.28 -11.09
N ARG A 33 5.28 25.11 -10.20
CA ARG A 33 6.36 26.06 -10.52
C ARG A 33 7.56 25.41 -11.19
N ASP A 34 7.93 24.20 -10.76
CA ASP A 34 9.04 23.41 -11.33
C ASP A 34 8.82 23.05 -12.81
N TYR A 35 7.59 23.21 -13.32
CA TYR A 35 7.18 22.90 -14.69
C TYR A 35 6.78 24.14 -15.51
N PHE A 36 7.01 25.36 -15.02
CA PHE A 36 6.64 26.58 -15.75
C PHE A 36 7.45 26.79 -17.03
N GLU A 37 8.73 26.45 -16.99
CA GLU A 37 9.63 26.39 -18.13
C GLU A 37 10.46 25.11 -18.01
N PHE A 38 9.95 24.03 -18.60
CA PHE A 38 10.56 22.72 -18.47
C PHE A 38 10.76 22.07 -19.84
N SER A 39 11.87 21.37 -20.00
CA SER A 39 12.25 20.67 -21.23
C SER A 39 13.11 19.45 -20.88
N GLU A 40 12.71 18.26 -21.33
CA GLU A 40 13.47 17.01 -21.11
C GLU A 40 13.21 16.02 -22.25
N PRO A 41 14.18 15.16 -22.64
CA PRO A 41 13.91 14.06 -23.56
C PRO A 41 12.76 13.17 -23.06
N LEU A 42 11.72 12.98 -23.86
CA LEU A 42 10.51 12.24 -23.50
C LEU A 42 10.83 10.82 -23.00
N LYS A 43 11.78 10.16 -23.67
CA LYS A 43 12.21 8.80 -23.36
C LYS A 43 12.79 8.65 -21.94
N ARG A 44 13.35 9.71 -21.38
CA ARG A 44 13.97 9.75 -20.05
C ARG A 44 13.08 10.40 -19.00
N CYS A 45 11.99 11.06 -19.40
CA CYS A 45 11.11 11.76 -18.48
C CYS A 45 10.41 10.77 -17.52
N PRO A 46 10.58 10.91 -16.19
CA PRO A 46 9.96 10.02 -15.22
C PRO A 46 8.42 10.11 -15.20
N SER A 47 7.75 9.00 -14.88
CA SER A 47 6.28 8.91 -14.85
C SER A 47 5.61 10.00 -14.01
N HIS A 48 6.13 10.29 -12.81
CA HIS A 48 5.55 11.30 -11.92
C HIS A 48 5.59 12.72 -12.52
N ARG A 49 6.63 13.08 -13.28
CA ARG A 49 6.73 14.39 -13.95
C ARG A 49 5.74 14.47 -15.10
N VAL A 50 5.64 13.41 -15.90
CA VAL A 50 4.66 13.33 -16.99
C VAL A 50 3.25 13.50 -16.42
N LEU A 51 2.89 12.77 -15.36
CA LEU A 51 1.57 12.89 -14.73
C LEU A 51 1.32 14.27 -14.12
N ALA A 52 2.31 14.87 -13.44
CA ALA A 52 2.20 16.22 -12.89
C ALA A 52 1.95 17.27 -14.00
N MET A 53 2.72 17.22 -15.09
CA MET A 53 2.55 18.10 -16.24
C MET A 53 1.19 17.92 -16.91
N ARG A 54 0.75 16.66 -17.11
CA ARG A 54 -0.55 16.36 -17.73
C ARG A 54 -1.73 16.76 -16.84
N ARG A 55 -1.60 16.64 -15.53
CA ARG A 55 -2.60 17.16 -14.59
C ARG A 55 -2.69 18.68 -14.68
N ALA A 56 -1.55 19.37 -14.67
CA ALA A 56 -1.51 20.81 -14.80
C ALA A 56 -2.08 21.31 -16.14
N GLU A 57 -1.86 20.55 -17.23
CA GLU A 57 -2.47 20.78 -18.53
C GLU A 57 -4.00 20.62 -18.49
N LYS A 58 -4.49 19.54 -17.88
CA LYS A 58 -5.94 19.28 -17.71
C LYS A 58 -6.63 20.35 -16.86
N GLU A 59 -5.95 20.86 -15.83
CA GLU A 59 -6.40 21.99 -15.01
C GLU A 59 -6.25 23.35 -15.74
N GLY A 60 -5.63 23.37 -16.92
CA GLY A 60 -5.48 24.54 -17.78
C GLY A 60 -4.39 25.52 -17.31
N PHE A 61 -3.40 25.06 -16.55
CA PHE A 61 -2.29 25.86 -16.04
C PHE A 61 -1.06 25.84 -16.94
N LEU A 62 -0.77 24.69 -17.55
CA LEU A 62 0.38 24.51 -18.43
C LEU A 62 -0.07 24.13 -19.84
N LYS A 63 0.78 24.42 -20.84
CA LYS A 63 0.70 23.86 -22.18
C LYS A 63 1.85 22.88 -22.37
N ILE A 64 1.54 21.65 -22.78
CA ILE A 64 2.53 20.60 -22.98
C ILE A 64 2.64 20.29 -24.46
N SER A 65 3.85 20.26 -24.98
CA SER A 65 4.15 19.78 -26.34
C SER A 65 5.17 18.66 -26.30
N VAL A 66 5.06 17.73 -27.22
CA VAL A 66 5.96 16.59 -27.38
C VAL A 66 6.36 16.53 -28.85
N ALA A 67 7.58 16.96 -29.17
CA ALA A 67 8.07 16.95 -30.54
C ALA A 67 9.61 16.86 -30.57
N PRO A 68 10.20 16.28 -31.63
CA PRO A 68 11.61 16.45 -31.93
C PRO A 68 11.88 17.85 -32.49
N GLU A 69 13.14 18.18 -32.69
CA GLU A 69 13.53 19.40 -33.39
C GLU A 69 12.97 19.41 -34.82
N SER A 70 12.26 20.49 -35.18
CA SER A 70 11.56 20.57 -36.46
C SER A 70 12.51 20.62 -37.65
N GLU A 71 13.70 21.20 -37.49
CA GLU A 71 14.72 21.26 -38.55
C GLU A 71 15.18 19.86 -38.93
N HIS A 72 15.51 19.00 -37.96
CA HIS A 72 15.94 17.63 -38.22
C HIS A 72 14.81 16.79 -38.86
N ALA A 73 13.57 17.00 -38.45
CA ALA A 73 12.41 16.36 -39.07
C ALA A 73 12.24 16.77 -40.55
N LEU A 74 12.37 18.07 -40.84
CA LEU A 74 12.30 18.59 -42.20
C LEU A 74 13.47 18.09 -43.06
N GLU A 75 14.68 18.02 -42.52
CA GLU A 75 15.84 17.43 -43.22
C GLU A 75 15.56 15.98 -43.64
N CYS A 76 15.03 15.17 -42.71
CA CYS A 76 14.68 13.78 -42.99
C CYS A 76 13.63 13.65 -44.10
N LEU A 77 12.61 14.51 -44.11
CA LEU A 77 11.58 14.52 -45.14
C LEU A 77 12.12 15.05 -46.47
N ASN A 78 12.93 16.10 -46.44
CA ASN A 78 13.58 16.67 -47.61
C ASN A 78 14.46 15.63 -48.30
N ARG A 79 15.21 14.80 -47.55
CA ARG A 79 15.98 13.67 -48.13
C ARG A 79 15.10 12.63 -48.83
N LEU A 80 13.83 12.49 -48.45
CA LEU A 80 12.90 11.56 -49.09
C LEU A 80 12.27 12.13 -50.37
N PHE A 81 11.99 13.43 -50.40
CA PHE A 81 11.14 14.05 -51.43
C PHE A 81 11.87 15.02 -52.37
N LEU A 82 12.94 15.70 -51.92
CA LEU A 82 13.73 16.59 -52.77
C LEU A 82 14.72 15.79 -53.62
N ARG A 83 14.53 15.82 -54.95
CA ARG A 83 15.34 15.08 -55.93
C ARG A 83 16.20 15.95 -56.85
N GLY A 84 16.29 17.25 -56.59
CA GLY A 84 17.04 18.19 -57.42
C GLY A 84 17.09 19.61 -56.86
N ARG A 85 17.73 20.52 -57.59
CA ARG A 85 17.88 21.95 -57.25
C ARG A 85 17.35 22.82 -58.38
N ASN A 86 16.03 22.98 -58.46
CA ASN A 86 15.35 23.81 -59.46
C ASN A 86 14.10 24.46 -58.86
N ALA A 87 13.42 25.34 -59.61
CA ALA A 87 12.23 26.05 -59.13
C ALA A 87 11.08 25.11 -58.68
N ALA A 88 10.98 23.90 -59.25
CA ALA A 88 10.00 22.92 -58.81
C ALA A 88 10.37 22.30 -57.44
N ALA A 89 11.66 22.11 -57.17
CA ALA A 89 12.14 21.62 -55.87
C ALA A 89 11.78 22.58 -54.72
N GLU A 90 11.81 23.90 -54.95
CA GLU A 90 11.38 24.90 -53.96
C GLU A 90 9.90 24.78 -53.59
N GLN A 91 9.05 24.41 -54.56
CA GLN A 91 7.62 24.17 -54.29
C GLN A 91 7.41 22.87 -53.51
N VAL A 92 8.19 21.83 -53.82
CA VAL A 92 8.17 20.57 -53.07
C VAL A 92 8.64 20.78 -51.64
N GLU A 93 9.67 21.58 -51.41
CA GLU A 93 10.15 21.91 -50.06
C GLU A 93 9.07 22.63 -49.23
N LYS A 94 8.42 23.65 -49.80
CA LYS A 94 7.29 24.33 -49.14
C LYS A 94 6.14 23.37 -48.82
N ALA A 95 5.84 22.45 -49.74
CA ALA A 95 4.81 21.44 -49.52
C ALA A 95 5.19 20.43 -48.42
N VAL A 96 6.47 20.03 -48.33
CA VAL A 96 7.00 19.19 -47.26
C VAL A 96 6.88 19.91 -45.91
N GLU A 97 7.23 21.19 -45.86
CA GLU A 97 7.14 21.99 -44.64
C GLU A 97 5.71 22.15 -44.14
N ASP A 98 4.75 22.49 -45.02
CA ASP A 98 3.33 22.55 -44.67
C ASP A 98 2.80 21.18 -44.23
N ALA A 99 3.11 20.11 -44.97
CA ALA A 99 2.68 18.76 -44.63
C ALA A 99 3.23 18.30 -43.28
N TYR A 100 4.47 18.64 -42.94
CA TYR A 100 5.05 18.36 -41.64
C TYR A 100 4.32 19.11 -40.53
N LYS A 101 4.27 20.45 -40.62
CA LYS A 101 3.74 21.31 -39.55
C LYS A 101 2.25 21.10 -39.30
N ARG A 102 1.45 20.96 -40.37
CA ARG A 102 -0.01 20.94 -40.27
C ARG A 102 -0.59 19.54 -40.07
N LEU A 103 0.08 18.50 -40.57
CA LEU A 103 -0.48 17.15 -40.64
C LEU A 103 0.36 16.11 -39.88
N LEU A 104 1.65 15.94 -40.23
CA LEU A 104 2.46 14.86 -39.65
C LEU A 104 2.81 15.10 -38.19
N ALA A 105 3.34 16.28 -37.86
CA ALA A 105 3.78 16.58 -36.49
C ALA A 105 2.62 16.52 -35.49
N PRO A 106 1.45 17.19 -35.69
CA PRO A 106 0.36 17.14 -34.72
C PRO A 106 -0.23 15.74 -34.56
N SER A 107 -0.33 14.96 -35.66
CA SER A 107 -0.86 13.59 -35.60
C SER A 107 0.05 12.64 -34.82
N ILE A 108 1.37 12.75 -35.00
CA ILE A 108 2.36 11.91 -34.33
C ILE A 108 2.58 12.41 -32.88
N GLU A 109 2.54 13.71 -32.63
CA GLU A 109 2.57 14.29 -31.29
C GLU A 109 1.42 13.78 -30.43
N ASN A 110 0.19 13.77 -30.95
CA ASN A 110 -0.96 13.20 -30.23
C ASN A 110 -0.75 11.70 -29.90
N GLU A 111 -0.17 10.95 -30.83
CA GLU A 111 0.16 9.54 -30.64
C GLU A 111 1.19 9.36 -29.50
N PHE A 112 2.31 10.10 -29.53
CA PHE A 112 3.34 10.02 -28.48
C PHE A 112 2.90 10.64 -27.15
N ALA A 113 2.02 11.64 -27.16
CA ALA A 113 1.38 12.18 -25.97
C ALA A 113 0.52 11.11 -25.27
N ALA A 114 -0.26 10.33 -26.04
CA ALA A 114 -1.05 9.23 -25.49
C ALA A 114 -0.16 8.09 -24.97
N LEU A 115 0.85 7.67 -25.76
CA LEU A 115 1.77 6.59 -25.37
C LEU A 115 2.58 6.93 -24.11
N SER A 116 3.11 8.16 -24.03
CA SER A 116 3.89 8.61 -22.87
C SER A 116 3.02 8.71 -21.61
N ARG A 117 1.78 9.17 -21.75
CA ARG A 117 0.79 9.16 -20.67
C ARG A 117 0.48 7.73 -20.21
N GLU A 118 0.14 6.83 -21.12
CA GLU A 118 -0.19 5.44 -20.76
C GLU A 118 0.98 4.75 -20.04
N LYS A 119 2.21 4.93 -20.54
CA LYS A 119 3.41 4.43 -19.88
C LYS A 119 3.59 5.01 -18.48
N ALA A 120 3.33 6.30 -18.30
CA ALA A 120 3.43 6.97 -17.01
C ALA A 120 2.38 6.46 -16.02
N GLU A 121 1.13 6.30 -16.47
CA GLU A 121 0.03 5.75 -15.65
C GLU A 121 0.33 4.32 -15.21
N LEU A 122 0.79 3.44 -16.12
CA LEU A 122 1.17 2.06 -15.78
C LEU A 122 2.30 2.02 -14.74
N GLY A 123 3.34 2.84 -14.92
CA GLY A 123 4.44 2.93 -13.95
C GLY A 123 3.96 3.44 -12.57
N ALA A 124 3.03 4.39 -12.54
CA ALA A 124 2.46 4.87 -11.27
C ALA A 124 1.59 3.81 -10.59
N ILE A 125 0.75 3.10 -11.35
CA ILE A 125 -0.08 2.00 -10.83
C ILE A 125 0.77 0.90 -10.20
N GLN A 126 1.92 0.58 -10.80
CA GLN A 126 2.87 -0.39 -10.21
C GLN A 126 3.41 0.08 -8.85
N VAL A 127 3.74 1.37 -8.72
CA VAL A 127 4.15 1.95 -7.42
C VAL A 127 3.01 1.86 -6.41
N PHE A 128 1.80 2.24 -6.81
CA PHE A 128 0.60 2.15 -5.96
C PHE A 128 0.33 0.70 -5.49
N ALA A 129 0.52 -0.27 -6.38
CA ALA A 129 0.39 -1.68 -6.07
C ALA A 129 1.44 -2.15 -5.05
N SER A 130 2.71 -1.73 -5.20
CA SER A 130 3.78 -2.02 -4.23
C SER A 130 3.46 -1.39 -2.87
N ASN A 131 3.03 -0.14 -2.86
CA ASN A 131 2.65 0.61 -1.67
C ASN A 131 1.49 -0.09 -0.93
N LEU A 132 0.42 -0.45 -1.64
CA LEU A 132 -0.70 -1.20 -1.05
C LEU A 132 -0.24 -2.53 -0.46
N ARG A 133 0.64 -3.26 -1.15
CA ARG A 133 1.16 -4.55 -0.68
C ARG A 133 1.85 -4.39 0.67
N GLN A 134 2.65 -3.35 0.85
CA GLN A 134 3.36 -3.06 2.10
C GLN A 134 2.40 -2.69 3.24
N LEU A 135 1.36 -1.90 2.96
CA LEU A 135 0.32 -1.57 3.94
C LEU A 135 -0.42 -2.83 4.41
N LEU A 136 -0.84 -3.67 3.48
CA LEU A 136 -1.58 -4.91 3.79
C LEU A 136 -0.73 -5.92 4.56
N LEU A 137 0.58 -5.97 4.29
CA LEU A 137 1.52 -6.87 4.96
C LEU A 137 2.22 -6.22 6.17
N SER A 138 1.71 -5.09 6.63
CA SER A 138 2.19 -4.45 7.85
C SER A 138 2.01 -5.37 9.06
N SER A 139 2.92 -5.23 10.02
CA SER A 139 3.03 -6.11 11.17
C SER A 139 1.79 -6.03 12.06
N PRO A 140 1.07 -7.14 12.32
CA PRO A 140 -0.07 -7.14 13.23
C PRO A 140 0.37 -7.16 14.70
N LEU A 141 -0.41 -6.54 15.60
CA LEU A 141 -0.27 -6.72 17.05
C LEU A 141 -0.82 -8.09 17.51
N GLY A 142 -1.81 -8.62 16.77
CA GLY A 142 -2.51 -9.85 17.09
C GLY A 142 -3.66 -9.67 18.09
N GLN A 143 -4.07 -10.77 18.71
CA GLN A 143 -5.24 -10.83 19.60
C GLN A 143 -4.94 -10.22 20.98
N LYS A 144 -4.92 -8.90 21.05
CA LYS A 144 -4.73 -8.11 22.28
C LYS A 144 -5.87 -7.12 22.47
N ARG A 145 -6.15 -6.72 23.72
CA ARG A 145 -7.17 -5.70 23.99
C ARG A 145 -6.58 -4.32 23.69
N VAL A 146 -7.25 -3.54 22.84
CA VAL A 146 -6.71 -2.27 22.33
C VAL A 146 -7.61 -1.11 22.73
N LEU A 147 -7.03 -0.05 23.27
CA LEU A 147 -7.71 1.25 23.37
C LEU A 147 -7.25 2.09 22.18
N ALA A 148 -8.17 2.48 21.31
CA ALA A 148 -7.86 3.29 20.15
C ALA A 148 -8.35 4.73 20.33
N ILE A 149 -7.50 5.68 19.91
CA ILE A 149 -7.75 7.10 19.99
C ILE A 149 -7.68 7.67 18.59
N ASP A 150 -8.78 8.25 18.12
CA ASP A 150 -8.84 9.11 16.95
C ASP A 150 -8.63 10.57 17.41
N PRO A 151 -7.45 11.16 17.17
CA PRO A 151 -7.09 12.45 17.72
C PRO A 151 -7.87 13.63 17.13
N GLY A 152 -8.09 14.66 17.95
CA GLY A 152 -8.71 15.89 17.48
C GLY A 152 -8.57 17.04 18.47
N TYR A 153 -8.53 18.27 17.94
CA TYR A 153 -8.54 19.49 18.74
C TYR A 153 -9.98 19.87 19.12
N ARG A 154 -10.69 20.57 18.22
CA ARG A 154 -12.03 21.13 18.48
C ARG A 154 -13.11 20.09 18.72
N SER A 155 -13.07 18.96 18.01
CA SER A 155 -14.01 17.85 18.15
C SER A 155 -13.68 16.92 19.33
N GLY A 156 -12.58 17.18 20.04
CA GLY A 156 -12.02 16.24 21.01
C GLY A 156 -11.38 15.02 20.34
N CYS A 157 -10.81 14.15 21.17
CA CYS A 157 -10.28 12.85 20.76
C CYS A 157 -11.35 11.78 21.03
N LYS A 158 -11.68 10.99 20.01
CA LYS A 158 -12.61 9.86 20.17
C LYS A 158 -11.84 8.66 20.69
N VAL A 159 -12.33 8.06 21.77
CA VAL A 159 -11.71 6.91 22.43
C VAL A 159 -12.62 5.72 22.31
N VAL A 160 -12.08 4.56 21.92
CA VAL A 160 -12.78 3.28 21.90
C VAL A 160 -11.96 2.20 22.59
N CYS A 161 -12.62 1.28 23.29
CA CYS A 161 -11.99 0.09 23.86
C CYS A 161 -12.44 -1.14 23.08
N LEU A 162 -11.49 -1.94 22.61
CA LEU A 162 -11.72 -3.16 21.86
C LEU A 162 -11.28 -4.38 22.69
N ASP A 163 -12.02 -5.49 22.58
CA ASP A 163 -11.56 -6.78 23.09
C ASP A 163 -10.46 -7.39 22.20
N ALA A 164 -9.95 -8.58 22.58
CA ALA A 164 -8.90 -9.27 21.84
C ALA A 164 -9.34 -9.76 20.46
N GLN A 165 -10.64 -9.77 20.17
CA GLN A 165 -11.24 -10.12 18.88
C GLN A 165 -11.58 -8.87 18.05
N GLY A 166 -11.40 -7.67 18.61
CA GLY A 166 -11.69 -6.41 17.96
C GLY A 166 -13.14 -5.96 18.08
N ASN A 167 -13.95 -6.55 18.96
CA ASN A 167 -15.32 -6.08 19.23
C ASN A 167 -15.27 -4.80 20.07
N LEU A 168 -16.18 -3.88 19.77
CA LEU A 168 -16.31 -2.63 20.52
C LEU A 168 -16.93 -2.90 21.90
N LEU A 169 -16.18 -2.60 22.96
CA LEU A 169 -16.64 -2.72 24.35
C LEU A 169 -17.14 -1.39 24.91
N HIS A 170 -16.49 -0.29 24.54
CA HIS A 170 -16.78 1.04 25.06
C HIS A 170 -16.37 2.12 24.07
N ASN A 171 -17.06 3.26 24.09
CA ASN A 171 -16.63 4.47 23.40
C ASN A 171 -16.95 5.69 24.25
N GLU A 172 -16.08 6.69 24.19
CA GLU A 172 -16.35 8.02 24.75
C GLU A 172 -15.54 9.09 24.02
N THR A 173 -15.75 10.36 24.37
CA THR A 173 -14.96 11.49 23.85
C THR A 173 -14.28 12.22 24.99
N ILE A 174 -13.01 12.54 24.80
CA ILE A 174 -12.18 13.30 25.74
C ILE A 174 -11.66 14.57 25.07
N TYR A 175 -11.37 15.60 25.85
CA TYR A 175 -10.87 16.88 25.33
C TYR A 175 -9.53 17.27 25.95
N PRO A 176 -8.46 16.48 25.75
CA PRO A 176 -7.16 16.74 26.38
C PRO A 176 -6.47 18.01 25.85
N HIS A 177 -6.83 18.45 24.65
CA HIS A 177 -6.18 19.54 23.90
C HIS A 177 -7.04 20.80 23.83
N ALA A 178 -6.45 21.87 23.30
CA ALA A 178 -7.16 23.11 23.00
C ALA A 178 -8.33 22.87 22.02
N PRO A 179 -9.45 23.60 22.16
CA PRO A 179 -9.66 24.74 23.06
C PRO A 179 -10.07 24.40 24.51
N GLN A 180 -10.57 23.19 24.80
CA GLN A 180 -11.12 22.87 26.12
C GLN A 180 -10.03 22.59 27.17
N ASN A 181 -8.91 21.97 26.79
CA ASN A 181 -7.77 21.66 27.69
C ASN A 181 -8.18 20.92 28.97
N GLU A 182 -9.10 19.95 28.88
CA GLU A 182 -9.57 19.12 30.00
C GLU A 182 -8.56 17.99 30.34
N THR A 183 -7.26 18.27 30.30
CA THR A 183 -6.18 17.28 30.37
C THR A 183 -6.27 16.38 31.61
N LYS A 184 -6.59 16.91 32.79
CA LYS A 184 -6.73 16.13 34.03
C LYS A 184 -7.93 15.16 33.99
N GLN A 185 -9.05 15.60 33.40
CA GLN A 185 -10.25 14.75 33.28
C GLN A 185 -10.01 13.64 32.27
N ALA A 186 -9.40 13.98 31.12
CA ALA A 186 -8.98 13.03 30.12
C ALA A 186 -8.01 11.97 30.70
N TYR A 187 -7.04 12.38 31.53
CA TYR A 187 -6.11 11.47 32.20
C TYR A 187 -6.86 10.43 33.03
N LYS A 188 -7.73 10.90 33.94
CA LYS A 188 -8.49 10.01 34.84
C LYS A 188 -9.36 9.02 34.06
N LYS A 189 -9.97 9.48 32.97
CA LYS A 189 -10.81 8.63 32.10
C LYS A 189 -9.99 7.53 31.43
N ILE A 190 -8.89 7.88 30.76
CA ILE A 190 -8.02 6.91 30.09
C ILE A 190 -7.48 5.88 31.10
N ASP A 191 -7.01 6.32 32.27
CA ASP A 191 -6.54 5.44 33.34
C ASP A 191 -7.64 4.45 33.79
N THR A 192 -8.84 4.96 34.06
CA THR A 192 -10.00 4.13 34.41
C THR A 192 -10.34 3.11 33.33
N LEU A 193 -10.33 3.51 32.06
CA LEU A 193 -10.63 2.62 30.94
C LEU A 193 -9.56 1.54 30.76
N VAL A 194 -8.28 1.89 30.88
CA VAL A 194 -7.16 0.95 30.76
C VAL A 194 -7.28 -0.15 31.81
N GLU A 195 -7.60 0.22 33.05
CA GLU A 195 -7.83 -0.74 34.13
C GLU A 195 -9.10 -1.58 33.93
N ALA A 196 -10.25 -0.93 33.70
CA ALA A 196 -11.55 -1.59 33.62
C ALA A 196 -11.61 -2.61 32.47
N TYR A 197 -11.05 -2.26 31.30
CA TYR A 197 -11.04 -3.12 30.12
C TYR A 197 -9.76 -3.92 29.95
N LYS A 198 -8.82 -3.84 30.91
CA LYS A 198 -7.54 -4.56 30.91
C LYS A 198 -6.75 -4.38 29.61
N ILE A 199 -6.70 -3.16 29.09
CA ILE A 199 -6.12 -2.80 27.78
C ILE A 199 -4.64 -3.16 27.72
N ASP A 200 -4.17 -3.81 26.66
CA ASP A 200 -2.77 -4.23 26.50
C ASP A 200 -1.93 -3.27 25.63
N ALA A 201 -2.59 -2.52 24.74
CA ALA A 201 -1.95 -1.54 23.89
C ALA A 201 -2.89 -0.36 23.58
N ILE A 202 -2.30 0.80 23.31
CA ILE A 202 -3.00 2.00 22.86
C ILE A 202 -2.63 2.27 21.40
N ALA A 203 -3.65 2.39 20.54
CA ALA A 203 -3.52 2.83 19.15
C ALA A 203 -3.87 4.32 19.04
N ILE A 204 -3.05 5.10 18.36
CA ILE A 204 -3.30 6.53 18.14
C ILE A 204 -3.28 6.79 16.64
N GLY A 205 -4.35 7.36 16.08
CA GLY A 205 -4.40 7.78 14.68
C GLY A 205 -3.32 8.81 14.37
N ASN A 206 -2.69 8.74 13.21
CA ASN A 206 -1.59 9.62 12.82
C ASN A 206 -2.03 10.98 12.25
N GLY A 207 -3.31 11.32 12.27
CA GLY A 207 -3.83 12.59 11.75
C GLY A 207 -3.68 13.80 12.66
N THR A 208 -4.70 14.65 12.63
CA THR A 208 -4.67 15.95 13.31
C THR A 208 -4.63 15.78 14.82
N ALA A 209 -3.66 16.44 15.50
CA ALA A 209 -3.41 16.33 16.94
C ALA A 209 -2.82 14.98 17.41
N SER A 210 -2.32 14.15 16.49
CA SER A 210 -1.73 12.85 16.81
C SER A 210 -0.54 12.95 17.77
N ARG A 211 0.39 13.87 17.52
CA ARG A 211 1.59 14.08 18.36
C ARG A 211 1.24 14.57 19.76
N GLU A 212 0.33 15.52 19.87
CA GLU A 212 -0.14 16.04 21.16
C GLU A 212 -0.81 14.92 21.95
N THR A 213 -1.59 14.07 21.28
CA THR A 213 -2.23 12.90 21.89
C THR A 213 -1.22 11.83 22.30
N GLU A 214 -0.22 11.55 21.47
CA GLU A 214 0.87 10.64 21.80
C GLU A 214 1.64 11.11 23.03
N SER A 215 2.06 12.38 23.04
CA SER A 215 2.75 12.98 24.18
C SER A 215 1.89 12.95 25.45
N PHE A 216 0.59 13.26 25.31
CA PHE A 216 -0.37 13.19 26.41
C PHE A 216 -0.43 11.77 27.01
N ILE A 217 -0.58 10.73 26.19
CA ILE A 217 -0.64 9.33 26.63
C ILE A 217 0.70 8.86 27.22
N ARG A 218 1.83 9.21 26.60
CA ARG A 218 3.16 8.80 27.08
C ARG A 218 3.55 9.44 28.41
N ASN A 219 3.04 10.62 28.71
CA ASN A 219 3.21 11.27 30.00
C ASN A 219 2.34 10.63 31.11
N MET A 220 1.46 9.68 30.76
CA MET A 220 0.70 8.90 31.75
C MET A 220 1.53 7.78 32.36
N ARG A 221 1.29 7.53 33.64
CA ARG A 221 1.79 6.35 34.35
C ARG A 221 0.63 5.42 34.60
N PHE A 222 0.69 4.24 34.01
CA PHE A 222 -0.27 3.15 34.18
C PHE A 222 0.28 2.11 35.16
N ASN A 223 -0.61 1.35 35.78
CA ASN A 223 -0.24 0.26 36.70
C ASN A 223 0.40 -0.96 36.00
N LYS A 224 0.42 -0.98 34.67
CA LYS A 224 1.15 -1.95 33.84
C LYS A 224 1.81 -1.25 32.66
N ASP A 225 2.86 -1.84 32.11
CA ASP A 225 3.50 -1.31 30.90
C ASP A 225 2.53 -1.45 29.70
N ILE A 226 2.04 -0.32 29.22
CA ILE A 226 1.17 -0.22 28.06
C ILE A 226 2.00 0.16 26.84
N LEU A 227 1.91 -0.65 25.79
CA LEU A 227 2.54 -0.34 24.51
C LEU A 227 1.70 0.71 23.77
N VAL A 228 2.33 1.78 23.29
CA VAL A 228 1.68 2.85 22.53
C VAL A 228 2.15 2.79 21.09
N PHE A 229 1.20 2.79 20.14
CA PHE A 229 1.47 2.71 18.72
C PHE A 229 0.76 3.84 17.99
N VAL A 230 1.46 4.45 17.04
CA VAL A 230 0.86 5.35 16.05
C VAL A 230 0.45 4.52 14.83
N VAL A 231 -0.76 4.74 14.35
CA VAL A 231 -1.39 3.93 13.29
C VAL A 231 -1.89 4.86 12.18
N SER A 232 -1.71 4.46 10.92
CA SER A 232 -2.25 5.22 9.80
C SER A 232 -3.78 5.28 9.85
N GLU A 233 -4.32 6.50 9.75
CA GLU A 233 -5.76 6.76 9.58
C GLU A 233 -6.19 6.79 8.11
N ASP A 234 -5.29 6.53 7.15
CA ASP A 234 -5.60 6.63 5.73
C ASP A 234 -6.73 5.69 5.33
N GLY A 235 -7.84 6.26 4.86
CA GLY A 235 -9.05 5.50 4.54
C GLY A 235 -9.93 5.15 5.74
N ALA A 236 -9.59 5.52 6.97
CA ALA A 236 -10.47 5.32 8.14
C ALA A 236 -11.76 6.15 8.00
N SER A 237 -11.66 7.34 7.40
CA SER A 237 -12.81 8.18 7.03
C SER A 237 -13.67 7.57 5.91
N VAL A 238 -13.04 6.90 4.94
CA VAL A 238 -13.75 6.16 3.88
C VAL A 238 -14.49 4.97 4.47
N TYR A 239 -13.83 4.22 5.35
CA TYR A 239 -14.47 3.12 6.08
C TYR A 239 -15.65 3.61 6.90
N SER A 240 -15.47 4.63 7.73
CA SER A 240 -16.50 5.06 8.70
C SER A 240 -17.78 5.59 8.05
N ALA A 241 -17.67 6.18 6.85
CA ALA A 241 -18.80 6.61 6.02
C ALA A 241 -19.38 5.49 5.12
N SER A 242 -18.71 4.35 5.04
CA SER A 242 -19.10 3.24 4.16
C SER A 242 -20.43 2.59 4.57
N LYS A 243 -20.97 1.78 3.66
CA LYS A 243 -22.10 0.91 3.97
C LYS A 243 -21.70 -0.19 4.97
N THR A 244 -20.51 -0.77 4.80
CA THR A 244 -19.95 -1.80 5.69
C THR A 244 -19.90 -1.33 7.15
N ALA A 245 -19.33 -0.15 7.43
CA ALA A 245 -19.24 0.34 8.80
C ALA A 245 -20.62 0.68 9.40
N ARG A 246 -21.59 1.10 8.58
CA ARG A 246 -22.98 1.30 9.01
C ARG A 246 -23.69 -0.01 9.36
N GLU A 247 -23.37 -1.09 8.67
CA GLU A 247 -23.90 -2.42 8.96
C GLU A 247 -23.23 -3.03 10.20
N GLU A 248 -21.91 -2.87 10.36
CA GLU A 248 -21.19 -3.34 11.55
C GLU A 248 -21.57 -2.55 12.82
N PHE A 249 -21.80 -1.23 12.70
CA PHE A 249 -22.01 -0.32 13.82
C PHE A 249 -23.17 0.66 13.56
N PRO A 250 -24.43 0.16 13.49
CA PRO A 250 -25.58 0.99 13.10
C PRO A 250 -25.89 2.09 14.11
N GLU A 251 -25.68 1.83 15.40
CA GLU A 251 -26.00 2.76 16.49
C GLU A 251 -24.94 3.83 16.76
N TYR A 252 -23.76 3.70 16.13
CA TYR A 252 -22.62 4.58 16.40
C TYR A 252 -22.40 5.59 15.27
N ASP A 253 -21.94 6.79 15.62
CA ASP A 253 -21.64 7.83 14.65
C ASP A 253 -20.34 7.55 13.86
N VAL A 254 -20.09 8.38 12.85
CA VAL A 254 -18.93 8.26 11.94
C VAL A 254 -17.57 8.33 12.65
N THR A 255 -17.46 9.12 13.73
CA THR A 255 -16.20 9.30 14.46
C THR A 255 -15.87 8.07 15.32
N VAL A 256 -16.88 7.45 15.95
CA VAL A 256 -16.69 6.18 16.66
C VAL A 256 -16.24 5.07 15.71
N ARG A 257 -16.89 4.97 14.54
CA ARG A 257 -16.51 3.98 13.51
C ARG A 257 -15.07 4.18 13.02
N GLY A 258 -14.62 5.43 12.87
CA GLY A 258 -13.24 5.76 12.53
C GLY A 258 -12.25 5.25 13.59
N ALA A 259 -12.50 5.57 14.86
CA ALA A 259 -11.68 5.12 15.99
C ALA A 259 -11.61 3.59 16.11
N VAL A 260 -12.72 2.88 15.85
CA VAL A 260 -12.73 1.41 15.78
C VAL A 260 -11.79 0.90 14.70
N SER A 261 -11.79 1.52 13.52
CA SER A 261 -10.91 1.12 12.42
C SER A 261 -9.43 1.30 12.77
N ILE A 262 -9.07 2.40 13.45
CA ILE A 262 -7.70 2.63 13.93
C ILE A 262 -7.25 1.49 14.86
N GLY A 263 -8.09 1.11 15.83
CA GLY A 263 -7.78 0.02 16.74
C GLY A 263 -7.63 -1.33 16.03
N ARG A 264 -8.56 -1.65 15.12
CA ARG A 264 -8.52 -2.92 14.36
C ARG A 264 -7.36 -2.99 13.38
N ARG A 265 -6.92 -1.87 12.81
CA ARG A 265 -5.70 -1.81 11.98
C ARG A 265 -4.45 -2.16 12.77
N LEU A 266 -4.34 -1.71 14.03
CA LEU A 266 -3.23 -2.13 14.88
C LEU A 266 -3.26 -3.64 15.14
N MET A 267 -4.46 -4.19 15.39
CA MET A 267 -4.64 -5.61 15.67
C MET A 267 -4.25 -6.47 14.45
N ASP A 268 -4.84 -6.18 13.29
CA ASP A 268 -4.50 -6.81 12.01
C ASP A 268 -4.79 -5.86 10.83
N PRO A 269 -3.74 -5.25 10.23
CA PRO A 269 -3.91 -4.33 9.10
C PRO A 269 -4.64 -4.95 7.91
N LEU A 270 -4.31 -6.22 7.59
CA LEU A 270 -4.89 -6.92 6.44
C LEU A 270 -6.39 -7.10 6.60
N ALA A 271 -6.81 -7.60 7.78
CA ALA A 271 -8.21 -7.92 8.04
C ALA A 271 -9.13 -6.68 8.08
N GLU A 272 -8.57 -5.51 8.42
CA GLU A 272 -9.32 -4.25 8.48
C GLU A 272 -9.28 -3.49 7.14
N LEU A 273 -8.13 -3.43 6.46
CA LEU A 273 -7.99 -2.69 5.19
C LEU A 273 -8.79 -3.34 4.04
N VAL A 274 -8.98 -4.66 4.03
CA VAL A 274 -9.79 -5.37 3.01
C VAL A 274 -11.26 -4.96 3.00
N LYS A 275 -11.75 -4.28 4.05
CA LYS A 275 -13.13 -3.78 4.14
C LYS A 275 -13.33 -2.49 3.32
N ILE A 276 -12.25 -1.87 2.88
CA ILE A 276 -12.25 -0.62 2.12
C ILE A 276 -12.03 -0.97 0.65
N ASP A 277 -12.67 -0.23 -0.27
CA ASP A 277 -12.33 -0.33 -1.70
C ASP A 277 -10.84 0.01 -1.87
N PRO A 278 -9.99 -0.90 -2.39
CA PRO A 278 -8.55 -0.69 -2.44
C PRO A 278 -8.12 0.62 -3.11
N LYS A 279 -8.89 1.09 -4.11
CA LYS A 279 -8.62 2.38 -4.79
C LYS A 279 -8.88 3.61 -3.92
N SER A 280 -9.51 3.44 -2.77
CA SER A 280 -9.81 4.51 -1.81
C SER A 280 -8.81 4.53 -0.65
N ILE A 281 -7.92 3.55 -0.58
CA ILE A 281 -6.74 3.60 0.28
C ILE A 281 -5.74 4.53 -0.40
N GLY A 282 -5.24 5.52 0.32
CA GLY A 282 -4.24 6.46 -0.20
C GLY A 282 -2.91 5.75 -0.41
N VAL A 283 -2.63 5.32 -1.64
CA VAL A 283 -1.44 4.51 -1.97
C VAL A 283 -0.42 5.27 -2.82
N GLY A 284 -0.71 6.53 -3.16
CA GLY A 284 0.28 7.45 -3.71
C GLY A 284 -0.28 8.73 -4.29
N GLN A 285 0.62 9.64 -4.63
CA GLN A 285 0.26 10.90 -5.31
C GLN A 285 -0.25 10.62 -6.73
N TYR A 286 -1.23 11.41 -7.18
CA TYR A 286 -1.83 11.29 -8.52
C TYR A 286 -2.65 10.01 -8.76
N GLN A 287 -3.03 9.28 -7.72
CA GLN A 287 -3.88 8.09 -7.80
C GLN A 287 -5.24 8.35 -8.48
N HIS A 288 -5.76 9.58 -8.41
CA HIS A 288 -6.99 9.98 -9.11
C HIS A 288 -6.76 10.45 -10.56
N ASP A 289 -5.51 10.58 -10.98
CA ASP A 289 -5.12 11.08 -12.30
C ASP A 289 -4.77 9.95 -13.29
N VAL A 290 -4.68 8.70 -12.81
CA VAL A 290 -4.47 7.50 -13.63
C VAL A 290 -5.78 6.84 -14.07
N ASP A 291 -5.71 5.90 -15.02
CA ASP A 291 -6.86 5.07 -15.40
C ASP A 291 -7.43 4.28 -14.19
N GLN A 292 -8.66 4.62 -13.81
CA GLN A 292 -9.30 4.08 -12.60
C GLN A 292 -9.71 2.60 -12.74
N GLY A 293 -9.92 2.11 -13.97
CA GLY A 293 -10.24 0.70 -14.22
C GLY A 293 -9.01 -0.18 -13.99
N ARG A 294 -7.89 0.19 -14.63
CA ARG A 294 -6.59 -0.47 -14.46
C ARG A 294 -6.09 -0.40 -13.03
N LEU A 295 -6.23 0.76 -12.38
CA LEU A 295 -5.88 0.93 -10.97
C LEU A 295 -6.65 -0.06 -10.10
N ARG A 296 -7.99 -0.08 -10.20
CA ARG A 296 -8.83 -0.99 -9.41
C ARG A 296 -8.42 -2.45 -9.61
N SER A 297 -8.31 -2.91 -10.86
CA SER A 297 -7.91 -4.29 -11.13
C SER A 297 -6.54 -4.64 -10.56
N SER A 298 -5.57 -3.73 -10.66
CA SER A 298 -4.23 -3.95 -10.12
C SER A 298 -4.23 -4.01 -8.59
N LEU A 299 -4.99 -3.16 -7.92
CA LEU A 299 -5.05 -3.14 -6.45
C LEU A 299 -5.85 -4.34 -5.91
N ASP A 300 -6.94 -4.74 -6.56
CA ASP A 300 -7.70 -5.94 -6.21
C ASP A 300 -6.82 -7.20 -6.27
N GLN A 301 -5.97 -7.33 -7.30
CA GLN A 301 -4.99 -8.43 -7.42
C GLN A 301 -3.95 -8.42 -6.29
N VAL A 302 -3.51 -7.24 -5.84
CA VAL A 302 -2.60 -7.12 -4.69
C VAL A 302 -3.29 -7.61 -3.42
N VAL A 303 -4.55 -7.23 -3.20
CA VAL A 303 -5.32 -7.67 -2.04
C VAL A 303 -5.48 -9.19 -2.04
N GLU A 304 -5.88 -9.78 -3.17
CA GLU A 304 -5.97 -11.24 -3.34
C GLU A 304 -4.62 -11.90 -3.04
N SER A 305 -3.52 -11.39 -3.62
CA SER A 305 -2.18 -11.93 -3.37
C SER A 305 -1.80 -11.89 -1.89
N CYS A 306 -2.04 -10.77 -1.20
CA CYS A 306 -1.71 -10.61 0.23
C CYS A 306 -2.54 -11.54 1.12
N VAL A 307 -3.85 -11.63 0.88
CA VAL A 307 -4.76 -12.48 1.67
C VAL A 307 -4.38 -13.95 1.55
N ASN A 308 -4.12 -14.43 0.34
CA ASN A 308 -3.74 -15.82 0.12
C ASN A 308 -2.31 -16.12 0.60
N MET A 309 -1.40 -15.15 0.55
CA MET A 309 -0.04 -15.31 1.10
C MET A 309 -0.05 -15.42 2.63
N VAL A 310 -0.84 -14.59 3.31
CA VAL A 310 -0.95 -14.64 4.78
C VAL A 310 -1.76 -15.85 5.24
N GLY A 311 -2.80 -16.24 4.48
CA GLY A 311 -3.78 -17.25 4.88
C GLY A 311 -4.83 -16.70 5.84
N VAL A 312 -5.96 -17.39 5.96
CA VAL A 312 -7.15 -16.88 6.66
C VAL A 312 -7.65 -17.90 7.67
N GLU A 313 -7.81 -17.51 8.94
CA GLU A 313 -8.46 -18.34 9.97
C GLU A 313 -9.97 -18.43 9.70
N LEU A 314 -10.43 -19.60 9.29
CA LEU A 314 -11.78 -19.85 8.81
C LEU A 314 -12.85 -19.53 9.89
N ASN A 315 -12.53 -19.81 11.15
CA ASN A 315 -13.51 -19.69 12.23
C ASN A 315 -13.70 -18.26 12.74
N THR A 316 -12.80 -17.33 12.42
CA THR A 316 -12.87 -15.95 12.89
C THR A 316 -12.96 -14.92 11.77
N ALA A 317 -12.58 -15.29 10.54
CA ALA A 317 -12.55 -14.36 9.41
C ALA A 317 -13.92 -13.74 9.10
N SER A 318 -13.88 -12.49 8.68
CA SER A 318 -15.04 -11.79 8.13
C SER A 318 -15.30 -12.24 6.70
N HIS A 319 -16.54 -12.05 6.23
CA HIS A 319 -16.87 -12.30 4.82
C HIS A 319 -16.09 -11.38 3.86
N HIS A 320 -15.67 -10.20 4.31
CA HIS A 320 -14.80 -9.30 3.52
C HIS A 320 -13.43 -9.91 3.27
N LEU A 321 -12.80 -10.49 4.31
CA LEU A 321 -11.50 -11.16 4.16
C LEU A 321 -11.63 -12.43 3.31
N LEU A 322 -12.66 -13.24 3.56
CA LEU A 322 -12.94 -14.46 2.79
C LEU A 322 -13.21 -14.19 1.30
N THR A 323 -13.73 -13.01 0.94
CA THR A 323 -14.00 -12.65 -0.46
C THR A 323 -12.74 -12.71 -1.31
N TYR A 324 -11.58 -12.37 -0.74
CA TYR A 324 -10.29 -12.35 -1.43
C TYR A 324 -9.52 -13.69 -1.35
N VAL A 325 -10.08 -14.71 -0.71
CA VAL A 325 -9.50 -16.06 -0.75
C VAL A 325 -9.77 -16.66 -2.13
N SER A 326 -8.73 -17.27 -2.70
CA SER A 326 -8.78 -17.85 -4.03
C SER A 326 -9.97 -18.81 -4.18
N GLY A 327 -10.76 -18.61 -5.23
CA GLY A 327 -11.92 -19.46 -5.54
C GLY A 327 -13.20 -19.19 -4.73
N LEU A 328 -13.24 -18.22 -3.81
CA LEU A 328 -14.46 -17.92 -3.02
C LEU A 328 -15.30 -16.78 -3.61
N GLY A 329 -14.75 -15.57 -3.67
CA GLY A 329 -15.51 -14.38 -4.02
C GLY A 329 -16.67 -14.06 -3.04
N PRO A 330 -17.48 -13.02 -3.33
CA PRO A 330 -18.41 -12.46 -2.34
C PRO A 330 -19.50 -13.43 -1.88
N GLN A 331 -20.06 -14.21 -2.81
CA GLN A 331 -21.20 -15.10 -2.50
C GLN A 331 -20.77 -16.29 -1.63
N LEU A 332 -19.65 -16.95 -1.95
CA LEU A 332 -19.19 -18.09 -1.14
C LEU A 332 -18.66 -17.62 0.21
N ALA A 333 -17.99 -16.47 0.28
CA ALA A 333 -17.58 -15.87 1.53
C ALA A 333 -18.77 -15.64 2.48
N LYS A 334 -19.89 -15.12 1.97
CA LYS A 334 -21.13 -14.97 2.74
C LYS A 334 -21.68 -16.32 3.21
N ASN A 335 -21.79 -17.29 2.29
CA ASN A 335 -22.31 -18.62 2.60
C ASN A 335 -21.48 -19.34 3.67
N ILE A 336 -20.15 -19.15 3.68
CA ILE A 336 -19.26 -19.72 4.70
C ILE A 336 -19.58 -19.14 6.08
N VAL A 337 -19.75 -17.81 6.18
CA VAL A 337 -20.07 -17.16 7.46
C VAL A 337 -21.46 -17.55 7.94
N GLU A 338 -22.46 -17.59 7.04
CA GLU A 338 -23.80 -18.08 7.35
C GLU A 338 -23.76 -19.53 7.86
N TYR A 339 -23.08 -20.43 7.16
CA TYR A 339 -22.94 -21.83 7.58
C TYR A 339 -22.20 -21.97 8.93
N ARG A 340 -21.12 -21.20 9.14
CA ARG A 340 -20.42 -21.13 10.44
C ARG A 340 -21.35 -20.70 11.58
N SER A 341 -22.30 -19.83 11.28
CA SER A 341 -23.25 -19.34 12.29
C SER A 341 -24.29 -20.41 12.65
N GLU A 342 -24.59 -21.34 11.75
CA GLU A 342 -25.50 -22.47 11.97
C GLU A 342 -24.84 -23.64 12.72
N ILE A 343 -23.62 -24.02 12.35
CA ILE A 343 -22.95 -25.21 12.92
C ILE A 343 -22.00 -24.91 14.08
N GLY A 344 -21.68 -23.63 14.31
CA GLY A 344 -20.57 -23.22 15.14
C GLY A 344 -19.23 -23.27 14.40
N ALA A 345 -18.15 -23.61 15.10
CA ALA A 345 -16.81 -23.65 14.51
C ALA A 345 -16.62 -24.87 13.59
N PHE A 346 -15.99 -24.66 12.45
CA PHE A 346 -15.49 -25.74 11.59
C PHE A 346 -14.43 -26.54 12.34
N SER A 347 -14.58 -27.87 12.33
CA SER A 347 -13.63 -28.80 12.95
C SER A 347 -12.64 -29.41 11.96
N SER A 348 -12.92 -29.30 10.66
CA SER A 348 -12.01 -29.72 9.59
C SER A 348 -12.30 -29.01 8.28
N ARG A 349 -11.28 -28.80 7.44
CA ARG A 349 -11.44 -28.25 6.08
C ARG A 349 -12.45 -29.05 5.25
N LYS A 350 -12.56 -30.37 5.45
CA LYS A 350 -13.52 -31.23 4.73
C LYS A 350 -14.97 -30.78 4.89
N GLU A 351 -15.31 -30.09 5.98
CA GLU A 351 -16.66 -29.55 6.23
C GLU A 351 -17.02 -28.40 5.28
N LEU A 352 -16.04 -27.72 4.66
CA LEU A 352 -16.30 -26.72 3.62
C LEU A 352 -17.10 -27.27 2.44
N LYS A 353 -16.99 -28.58 2.15
CA LYS A 353 -17.78 -29.25 1.10
C LYS A 353 -19.28 -29.29 1.40
N LYS A 354 -19.68 -29.01 2.64
CA LYS A 354 -21.08 -28.92 3.06
C LYS A 354 -21.65 -27.51 2.94
N VAL A 355 -20.79 -26.50 2.71
CA VAL A 355 -21.23 -25.11 2.54
C VAL A 355 -22.05 -24.99 1.26
N PRO A 356 -23.23 -24.35 1.30
CA PRO A 356 -24.06 -24.18 0.11
C PRO A 356 -23.29 -23.55 -1.05
N ARG A 357 -23.41 -24.16 -2.24
CA ARG A 357 -22.78 -23.72 -3.51
C ARG A 357 -21.25 -23.81 -3.55
N LEU A 358 -20.58 -24.30 -2.50
CA LEU A 358 -19.13 -24.54 -2.50
C LEU A 358 -18.84 -25.90 -3.16
N GLY A 359 -18.58 -25.86 -4.47
CA GLY A 359 -18.26 -27.06 -5.27
C GLY A 359 -16.82 -27.55 -5.11
N ALA A 360 -16.52 -28.71 -5.69
CA ALA A 360 -15.19 -29.34 -5.62
C ALA A 360 -14.05 -28.42 -6.11
N ARG A 361 -14.28 -27.67 -7.20
CA ARG A 361 -13.29 -26.71 -7.72
C ARG A 361 -13.05 -25.54 -6.77
N ALA A 362 -14.11 -24.98 -6.17
CA ALA A 362 -13.95 -23.90 -5.19
C ALA A 362 -13.23 -24.40 -3.93
N PHE A 363 -13.50 -25.63 -3.50
CA PHE A 363 -12.77 -26.28 -2.41
C PHE A 363 -11.28 -26.44 -2.75
N GLU A 364 -10.94 -26.98 -3.91
CA GLU A 364 -9.56 -27.15 -4.39
C GLU A 364 -8.80 -25.82 -4.47
N GLN A 365 -9.45 -24.75 -4.93
CA GLN A 365 -8.78 -23.45 -5.04
C GLN A 365 -8.62 -22.75 -3.67
N SER A 366 -9.49 -23.00 -2.70
CA SER A 366 -9.51 -22.25 -1.43
C SER A 366 -8.88 -22.98 -0.24
N ALA A 367 -8.92 -24.31 -0.21
CA ALA A 367 -8.67 -25.07 1.02
C ALA A 367 -7.26 -24.90 1.59
N GLY A 368 -6.25 -24.67 0.75
CA GLY A 368 -4.86 -24.43 1.18
C GLY A 368 -4.66 -23.09 1.88
N PHE A 369 -5.55 -22.12 1.64
CA PHE A 369 -5.46 -20.77 2.19
C PHE A 369 -6.32 -20.58 3.45
N LEU A 370 -7.25 -21.49 3.72
CA LEU A 370 -8.15 -21.47 4.87
C LEU A 370 -7.57 -22.32 6.00
N ARG A 371 -7.29 -21.73 7.16
CA ARG A 371 -6.72 -22.42 8.32
C ARG A 371 -7.78 -22.66 9.39
N ILE A 372 -7.60 -23.70 10.19
CA ILE A 372 -8.44 -24.03 11.34
C ILE A 372 -7.52 -24.29 12.54
N SER A 373 -7.39 -23.29 13.40
CA SER A 373 -6.70 -23.43 14.68
C SER A 373 -7.42 -24.46 15.56
N GLY A 374 -6.67 -25.48 16.02
CA GLY A 374 -7.25 -26.56 16.84
C GLY A 374 -8.18 -27.51 16.08
N GLY A 375 -8.07 -27.58 14.75
CA GLY A 375 -8.81 -28.54 13.92
C GLY A 375 -8.51 -30.01 14.26
N LYS A 376 -9.40 -30.92 13.85
CA LYS A 376 -9.24 -32.38 14.06
C LYS A 376 -7.99 -32.94 13.40
N HIS A 377 -7.60 -32.38 12.26
CA HIS A 377 -6.41 -32.78 11.53
C HIS A 377 -5.32 -31.70 11.71
N PRO A 378 -4.11 -32.03 12.15
CA PRO A 378 -3.09 -31.03 12.48
C PRO A 378 -2.67 -30.16 11.28
N LEU A 379 -2.69 -30.72 10.07
CA LEU A 379 -2.40 -29.97 8.83
C LEU A 379 -3.47 -28.94 8.45
N ASP A 380 -4.67 -28.98 9.05
CA ASP A 380 -5.70 -27.95 8.80
C ASP A 380 -5.26 -26.57 9.31
N ASN A 381 -4.25 -26.49 10.17
CA ASN A 381 -3.62 -25.23 10.60
C ASN A 381 -2.33 -24.89 9.81
N SER A 382 -2.16 -25.44 8.61
CA SER A 382 -0.96 -25.28 7.78
C SER A 382 -1.32 -24.92 6.33
N ALA A 383 -0.39 -24.41 5.54
CA ALA A 383 -0.55 -24.20 4.10
C ALA A 383 -0.54 -25.51 3.28
N VAL A 384 -0.29 -26.67 3.90
CA VAL A 384 -0.35 -27.96 3.20
C VAL A 384 -1.77 -28.18 2.68
N HIS A 385 -1.91 -28.33 1.37
CA HIS A 385 -3.20 -28.53 0.73
C HIS A 385 -3.77 -29.93 1.08
N PRO A 386 -5.09 -30.10 1.28
CA PRO A 386 -5.70 -31.40 1.57
C PRO A 386 -5.40 -32.52 0.57
N GLU A 387 -5.04 -32.19 -0.67
CA GLU A 387 -4.61 -33.19 -1.67
C GLU A 387 -3.29 -33.89 -1.30
N ALA A 388 -2.45 -33.23 -0.50
CA ALA A 388 -1.15 -33.72 -0.08
C ALA A 388 -1.18 -34.43 1.28
N TYR A 389 -2.33 -34.49 1.96
CA TYR A 389 -2.42 -35.09 3.32
C TYR A 389 -1.97 -36.55 3.31
N GLY A 390 -2.40 -37.33 2.32
CA GLY A 390 -2.00 -38.74 2.21
C GLY A 390 -0.49 -38.95 2.07
N ILE A 391 0.23 -37.97 1.49
CA ILE A 391 1.71 -38.03 1.38
C ILE A 391 2.34 -37.81 2.75
N VAL A 392 1.87 -36.81 3.50
CA VAL A 392 2.37 -36.52 4.86
C VAL A 392 2.03 -37.66 5.83
N GLU A 393 0.83 -38.23 5.73
CA GLU A 393 0.43 -39.41 6.50
C GLU A 393 1.33 -40.61 6.20
N LYS A 394 1.69 -40.82 4.92
CA LYS A 394 2.65 -41.86 4.52
C LYS A 394 4.06 -41.60 5.10
N MET A 395 4.53 -40.36 5.05
CA MET A 395 5.82 -39.98 5.66
C MET A 395 5.86 -40.30 7.16
N ALA A 396 4.77 -40.00 7.88
CA ALA A 396 4.65 -40.30 9.29
C ALA A 396 4.63 -41.82 9.55
N ALA A 397 3.88 -42.58 8.72
CA ALA A 397 3.82 -44.04 8.81
C ALA A 397 5.19 -44.70 8.56
N ASP A 398 5.95 -44.23 7.56
CA ASP A 398 7.28 -44.78 7.23
C ASP A 398 8.31 -44.57 8.38
N LEU A 399 8.08 -43.58 9.25
CA LEU A 399 8.87 -43.32 10.46
C LEU A 399 8.23 -43.84 11.76
N ASN A 400 7.10 -44.55 11.66
CA ASN A 400 6.31 -45.03 12.81
C ASN A 400 5.95 -43.92 13.82
N CYS A 401 5.64 -42.72 13.33
CA CYS A 401 5.20 -41.59 14.14
C CYS A 401 3.85 -41.04 13.69
N ARG A 402 3.30 -40.08 14.41
CA ARG A 402 2.11 -39.32 14.02
C ARG A 402 2.51 -38.09 13.22
N VAL A 403 1.56 -37.53 12.47
CA VAL A 403 1.75 -36.24 11.78
C VAL A 403 2.05 -35.12 12.79
N ASP A 404 1.42 -35.16 13.97
CA ASP A 404 1.71 -34.23 15.08
C ASP A 404 3.19 -34.26 15.50
N ASP A 405 3.82 -35.43 15.46
CA ASP A 405 5.22 -35.61 15.84
C ASP A 405 6.14 -35.03 14.77
N LEU A 406 5.79 -35.19 13.48
CA LEU A 406 6.52 -34.55 12.37
C LEU A 406 6.49 -33.03 12.44
N ILE A 407 5.44 -32.42 13.00
CA ILE A 407 5.36 -30.96 13.16
C ILE A 407 6.26 -30.49 14.30
N LYS A 408 6.31 -31.23 15.42
CA LYS A 408 7.06 -30.82 16.61
C LYS A 408 8.55 -31.13 16.49
N GLU A 409 8.90 -32.28 15.95
CA GLU A 409 10.27 -32.83 16.02
C GLU A 409 11.06 -32.59 14.74
N LYS A 410 12.09 -31.76 14.85
CA LYS A 410 13.02 -31.48 13.73
C LYS A 410 13.76 -32.73 13.28
N ASP A 411 14.14 -33.59 14.22
CA ASP A 411 14.97 -34.76 13.94
C ASP A 411 14.21 -35.82 13.14
N LEU A 412 12.89 -35.94 13.34
CA LEU A 412 12.05 -36.82 12.51
C LEU A 412 11.95 -36.29 11.09
N ARG A 413 11.77 -34.97 10.92
CA ARG A 413 11.71 -34.34 9.58
C ARG A 413 13.00 -34.55 8.78
N GLN A 414 14.15 -34.50 9.43
CA GLN A 414 15.45 -34.69 8.78
C GLN A 414 15.72 -36.13 8.33
N GLN A 415 15.03 -37.12 8.90
CA GLN A 415 15.15 -38.53 8.50
C GLN A 415 14.36 -38.86 7.22
N ILE A 416 13.48 -37.96 6.77
CA ILE A 416 12.66 -38.17 5.57
C ILE A 416 13.50 -37.93 4.30
N ASP A 417 13.74 -38.99 3.54
CA ASP A 417 14.23 -38.86 2.16
C ASP A 417 13.07 -38.51 1.20
N LEU A 418 12.96 -37.23 0.84
CA LEU A 418 11.89 -36.70 -0.01
C LEU A 418 11.82 -37.37 -1.39
N LYS A 419 12.93 -37.89 -1.92
CA LYS A 419 12.95 -38.54 -3.24
C LYS A 419 12.02 -39.76 -3.29
N ARG A 420 11.77 -40.42 -2.15
CA ARG A 420 10.89 -41.58 -2.02
C ARG A 420 9.39 -41.25 -2.18
N TYR A 421 9.04 -39.97 -2.12
CA TYR A 421 7.65 -39.49 -2.14
C TYR A 421 7.31 -38.72 -3.42
N VAL A 422 8.23 -38.66 -4.37
CA VAL A 422 7.97 -38.09 -5.70
C VAL A 422 7.00 -38.99 -6.45
N THR A 423 5.99 -38.39 -7.06
CA THR A 423 4.98 -39.06 -7.90
C THR A 423 4.75 -38.27 -9.18
N ASP A 424 3.98 -38.81 -10.13
CA ASP A 424 3.61 -38.10 -11.37
C ASP A 424 2.87 -36.77 -11.11
N LYS A 425 2.25 -36.62 -9.93
CA LYS A 425 1.48 -35.44 -9.54
C LYS A 425 2.19 -34.53 -8.55
N VAL A 426 3.15 -35.06 -7.79
CA VAL A 426 3.81 -34.34 -6.69
C VAL A 426 5.31 -34.41 -6.89
N GLY A 427 5.88 -33.26 -7.26
CA GLY A 427 7.31 -33.09 -7.49
C GLY A 427 8.06 -32.61 -6.25
N MET A 428 9.38 -32.50 -6.40
CA MET A 428 10.28 -32.01 -5.35
C MET A 428 9.93 -30.61 -4.80
N PRO A 429 9.47 -29.62 -5.60
CA PRO A 429 9.07 -28.32 -5.06
C PRO A 429 7.96 -28.44 -4.00
N THR A 430 6.88 -29.15 -4.33
CA THR A 430 5.76 -29.39 -3.41
C THR A 430 6.20 -30.11 -2.13
N LEU A 431 7.06 -31.12 -2.24
CA LEU A 431 7.59 -31.83 -1.08
C LEU A 431 8.46 -30.91 -0.20
N THR A 432 9.22 -30.01 -0.81
CA THR A 432 10.07 -29.04 -0.09
C THR A 432 9.21 -28.02 0.66
N ASP A 433 8.15 -27.53 0.01
CA ASP A 433 7.17 -26.62 0.62
C ASP A 433 6.43 -27.30 1.78
N ILE A 434 6.02 -28.57 1.62
CA ILE A 434 5.43 -29.36 2.70
C ILE A 434 6.38 -29.45 3.90
N MET A 435 7.67 -29.73 3.68
CA MET A 435 8.63 -29.81 4.79
C MET A 435 8.85 -28.47 5.49
N ALA A 436 8.92 -27.37 4.74
CA ALA A 436 9.02 -26.03 5.29
C ALA A 436 7.77 -25.67 6.12
N GLU A 437 6.60 -26.08 5.64
CA GLU A 437 5.33 -25.86 6.31
C GLU A 437 5.17 -26.74 7.57
N LEU A 438 5.63 -27.98 7.53
CA LEU A 438 5.68 -28.85 8.73
C LEU A 438 6.61 -28.29 9.81
N GLU A 439 7.69 -27.61 9.42
CA GLU A 439 8.59 -26.97 10.39
C GLU A 439 7.90 -25.82 11.13
N LYS A 440 7.08 -25.02 10.43
CA LYS A 440 6.39 -23.85 11.00
C LYS A 440 4.97 -23.72 10.41
N PRO A 441 4.00 -24.54 10.87
CA PRO A 441 2.65 -24.54 10.30
C PRO A 441 1.95 -23.21 10.46
N GLY A 442 1.37 -22.73 9.37
CA GLY A 442 0.57 -21.51 9.34
C GLY A 442 1.37 -20.26 9.68
N ARG A 443 2.69 -20.28 9.48
CA ARG A 443 3.57 -19.16 9.78
C ARG A 443 3.08 -17.90 9.06
N ASP A 444 2.76 -16.86 9.83
CA ASP A 444 2.48 -15.55 9.28
C ASP A 444 3.77 -15.00 8.61
N PRO A 445 3.73 -14.63 7.31
CA PRO A 445 4.89 -14.09 6.61
C PRO A 445 5.24 -12.67 7.07
N ARG A 446 4.36 -11.99 7.81
CA ARG A 446 4.56 -10.62 8.30
C ARG A 446 5.52 -10.60 9.49
N SER A 447 6.22 -9.48 9.66
CA SER A 447 7.11 -9.26 10.81
C SER A 447 6.33 -8.98 12.10
N VAL A 448 7.02 -9.07 13.23
CA VAL A 448 6.48 -8.65 14.54
C VAL A 448 6.54 -7.13 14.64
N ILE A 449 5.46 -6.52 15.13
CA ILE A 449 5.35 -5.07 15.27
C ILE A 449 6.38 -4.54 16.29
N LYS A 450 6.98 -3.38 15.99
CA LYS A 450 7.94 -2.67 16.86
C LYS A 450 7.37 -1.33 17.28
N VAL A 451 7.69 -0.90 18.50
CA VAL A 451 7.32 0.44 19.01
C VAL A 451 8.24 1.48 18.36
N PHE A 452 7.68 2.65 18.02
CA PHE A 452 8.39 3.82 17.50
C PHE A 452 8.23 5.02 18.40
N GLU A 453 9.22 5.91 18.40
CA GLU A 453 9.17 7.18 19.11
C GLU A 453 9.78 8.29 18.25
N PHE A 454 9.05 9.41 18.11
CA PHE A 454 9.61 10.63 17.53
C PHE A 454 10.54 11.33 18.52
N SER A 455 11.47 12.14 18.00
CA SER A 455 12.31 12.98 18.86
C SER A 455 11.45 14.00 19.64
N PRO A 456 11.62 14.13 20.97
CA PRO A 456 10.85 15.07 21.79
C PRO A 456 11.22 16.54 21.53
N ASP A 457 12.41 16.78 20.97
CA ASP A 457 13.00 18.10 20.79
C ASP A 457 12.52 18.82 19.51
N VAL A 458 11.74 18.15 18.66
CA VAL A 458 11.31 18.66 17.35
C VAL A 458 9.78 18.61 17.20
N ARG A 459 9.17 19.79 17.04
CA ARG A 459 7.71 19.95 16.98
C ARG A 459 7.22 20.70 15.75
N SER A 460 8.01 21.64 15.24
CA SER A 460 7.68 22.40 14.03
C SER A 460 8.87 22.49 13.08
N ILE A 461 8.61 22.95 11.85
CA ILE A 461 9.65 23.06 10.82
C ILE A 461 10.75 24.05 11.23
N GLU A 462 10.42 25.01 12.10
CA GLU A 462 11.35 26.00 12.66
C GLU A 462 12.34 25.38 13.68
N ASP A 463 12.00 24.24 14.26
CA ASP A 463 12.90 23.50 15.17
C ASP A 463 13.98 22.73 14.41
N LEU A 464 13.76 22.49 13.11
CA LEU A 464 14.69 21.73 12.27
C LEU A 464 15.93 22.55 11.90
N ARG A 465 17.09 21.92 12.07
CA ARG A 465 18.38 22.48 11.67
C ARG A 465 19.11 21.47 10.77
N PRO A 466 19.76 21.92 9.69
CA PRO A 466 20.67 21.07 8.93
C PRO A 466 21.68 20.36 9.86
N GLY A 467 21.88 19.05 9.65
CA GLY A 467 22.73 18.18 10.44
C GLY A 467 22.03 17.42 11.58
N MET A 468 20.78 17.74 11.92
CA MET A 468 20.04 17.01 12.96
C MET A 468 19.71 15.58 12.53
N LYS A 469 20.04 14.59 13.38
CA LYS A 469 19.59 13.21 13.23
C LYS A 469 18.28 13.01 13.97
N LEU A 470 17.27 12.50 13.28
CA LEU A 470 15.92 12.33 13.80
C LEU A 470 15.37 10.95 13.43
N PRO A 471 14.66 10.28 14.35
CA PRO A 471 13.82 9.16 13.99
C PRO A 471 12.65 9.67 13.15
N GLY A 472 12.33 8.96 12.07
CA GLY A 472 11.20 9.25 11.20
C GLY A 472 10.49 7.98 10.73
N ILE A 473 9.30 8.17 10.18
CA ILE A 473 8.47 7.10 9.59
C ILE A 473 8.32 7.38 8.11
N VAL A 474 8.61 6.39 7.27
CA VAL A 474 8.35 6.50 5.83
C VAL A 474 6.83 6.58 5.59
N THR A 475 6.36 7.68 5.02
CA THR A 475 4.93 7.92 4.74
C THR A 475 4.55 7.56 3.32
N ASN A 476 5.48 7.71 2.38
CA ASN A 476 5.23 7.43 0.96
C ASN A 476 6.53 7.04 0.23
N ILE A 477 6.45 6.11 -0.72
CA ILE A 477 7.57 5.71 -1.57
C ILE A 477 7.25 6.05 -3.02
N THR A 478 8.24 6.64 -3.70
CA THR A 478 8.18 7.00 -5.12
C THR A 478 9.43 6.52 -5.83
N ASN A 479 9.43 6.49 -7.16
CA ASN A 479 10.62 6.05 -7.93
C ASN A 479 11.85 6.95 -7.74
N PHE A 480 11.70 8.16 -7.20
CA PHE A 480 12.80 9.12 -7.03
C PHE A 480 13.22 9.30 -5.56
N GLY A 481 12.61 8.56 -4.63
CA GLY A 481 12.90 8.69 -3.21
C GLY A 481 11.73 8.28 -2.32
N ALA A 482 11.89 8.53 -1.02
CA ALA A 482 10.89 8.26 -0.01
C ALA A 482 10.57 9.54 0.77
N PHE A 483 9.29 9.72 1.10
CA PHE A 483 8.84 10.75 2.01
C PHE A 483 8.86 10.19 3.43
N VAL A 484 9.41 10.96 4.36
CA VAL A 484 9.59 10.58 5.75
C VAL A 484 9.00 11.68 6.62
N ASP A 485 8.04 11.30 7.47
CA ASP A 485 7.58 12.15 8.55
C ASP A 485 8.60 12.06 9.69
N VAL A 486 9.27 13.18 9.98
CA VAL A 486 10.10 13.36 11.19
C VAL A 486 9.33 14.07 12.29
N GLY A 487 8.09 14.45 11.99
CA GLY A 487 7.14 14.88 12.97
C GLY A 487 6.84 16.36 13.04
N VAL A 488 7.02 17.07 11.93
CA VAL A 488 6.79 18.52 11.88
C VAL A 488 5.56 18.86 11.04
N LYS A 489 4.61 17.91 10.92
CA LYS A 489 3.39 18.00 10.09
C LYS A 489 3.66 18.21 8.59
N GLN A 490 4.90 18.03 8.18
CA GLN A 490 5.37 18.17 6.82
C GLN A 490 6.41 17.08 6.57
N ASP A 491 6.13 16.23 5.58
CA ASP A 491 7.05 15.17 5.20
C ASP A 491 8.31 15.77 4.56
N GLY A 492 9.46 15.21 4.93
CA GLY A 492 10.72 15.46 4.25
C GLY A 492 10.98 14.43 3.16
N LEU A 493 11.63 14.85 2.08
CA LEU A 493 12.00 13.98 0.98
C LEU A 493 13.42 13.45 1.20
N VAL A 494 13.58 12.12 1.23
CA VAL A 494 14.86 11.43 1.04
C VAL A 494 14.96 11.05 -0.42
N HIS A 495 15.77 11.78 -1.20
CA HIS A 495 16.02 11.45 -2.60
C HIS A 495 16.66 10.05 -2.73
N ILE A 496 16.43 9.34 -3.85
CA ILE A 496 16.95 7.98 -4.07
C ILE A 496 18.46 7.86 -3.84
N SER A 497 19.22 8.88 -4.24
CA SER A 497 20.67 8.95 -4.04
C SER A 497 21.10 9.20 -2.59
N GLN A 498 20.16 9.49 -1.69
CA GLN A 498 20.36 9.76 -0.27
C GLN A 498 19.77 8.64 0.62
N LEU A 499 19.19 7.58 0.04
CA LEU A 499 18.60 6.47 0.79
C LEU A 499 19.64 5.54 1.43
N ALA A 500 20.82 5.39 0.82
CA ALA A 500 21.85 4.50 1.31
C ALA A 500 23.25 4.93 0.88
N ASN A 501 24.28 4.43 1.56
CA ASN A 501 25.70 4.60 1.22
C ASN A 501 26.15 3.79 -0.01
N ARG A 502 25.20 3.28 -0.82
CA ARG A 502 25.42 2.53 -2.06
C ARG A 502 24.47 3.03 -3.16
N PHE A 503 24.72 2.63 -4.40
CA PHE A 503 23.78 2.91 -5.48
C PHE A 503 22.46 2.17 -5.24
N VAL A 504 21.35 2.90 -5.36
CA VAL A 504 19.98 2.40 -5.19
C VAL A 504 19.25 2.60 -6.51
N SER A 505 18.79 1.51 -7.11
CA SER A 505 17.99 1.54 -8.34
C SER A 505 16.50 1.70 -8.05
N ASP A 506 16.00 1.12 -6.97
CA ASP A 506 14.61 1.21 -6.52
C ASP A 506 14.59 1.53 -5.02
N PRO A 507 13.91 2.61 -4.59
CA PRO A 507 13.72 2.91 -3.17
C PRO A 507 13.11 1.76 -2.35
N ASN A 508 12.28 0.91 -2.96
CA ASN A 508 11.68 -0.25 -2.30
C ASN A 508 12.71 -1.30 -1.85
N ASP A 509 13.94 -1.27 -2.40
CA ASP A 509 15.02 -2.17 -1.99
C ASP A 509 15.65 -1.78 -0.63
N VAL A 510 15.39 -0.54 -0.18
CA VAL A 510 16.02 0.05 1.01
C VAL A 510 14.99 0.38 2.08
N VAL A 511 13.82 0.87 1.67
CA VAL A 511 12.76 1.30 2.58
C VAL A 511 11.41 0.69 2.24
N ALA A 512 10.58 0.52 3.26
CA ALA A 512 9.18 0.16 3.16
C ALA A 512 8.28 1.25 3.77
N LEU A 513 7.03 1.33 3.34
CA LEU A 513 6.01 2.19 3.95
C LEU A 513 5.86 1.86 5.43
N HIS A 514 5.72 2.91 6.22
CA HIS A 514 5.70 2.88 7.68
C HIS A 514 6.96 2.31 8.33
N GLN A 515 8.04 2.08 7.57
CA GLN A 515 9.31 1.72 8.16
C GLN A 515 9.85 2.87 9.00
N HIS A 516 10.30 2.54 10.21
CA HIS A 516 11.03 3.45 11.06
C HIS A 516 12.47 3.55 10.55
N VAL A 517 12.89 4.78 10.29
CA VAL A 517 14.21 5.11 9.75
C VAL A 517 14.86 6.19 10.61
N GLU A 518 16.19 6.21 10.64
CA GLU A 518 16.93 7.36 11.13
C GLU A 518 17.31 8.23 9.93
N VAL A 519 17.03 9.53 10.00
CA VAL A 519 17.29 10.49 8.93
C VAL A 519 18.05 11.69 9.44
N THR A 520 18.91 12.23 8.60
CA THR A 520 19.64 13.48 8.84
C THR A 520 19.01 14.61 8.02
N VAL A 521 18.72 15.75 8.65
CA VAL A 521 18.22 16.95 7.96
C VAL A 521 19.34 17.53 7.09
N VAL A 522 19.12 17.63 5.78
CA VAL A 522 20.08 18.21 4.83
C VAL A 522 19.79 19.68 4.62
N GLU A 523 18.54 20.02 4.34
CA GLU A 523 18.11 21.39 4.02
C GLU A 523 16.67 21.60 4.47
N VAL A 524 16.36 22.81 4.92
CA VAL A 524 15.01 23.22 5.33
C VAL A 524 14.66 24.52 4.63
N ASP A 525 13.60 24.50 3.82
CA ASP A 525 12.98 25.69 3.23
C ASP A 525 11.61 25.89 3.88
N ALA A 526 11.58 26.70 4.94
CA ALA A 526 10.36 27.00 5.68
C ALA A 526 9.32 27.77 4.84
N ALA A 527 9.77 28.65 3.94
CA ALA A 527 8.89 29.44 3.10
C ALA A 527 8.11 28.56 2.11
N ARG A 528 8.75 27.50 1.60
CA ARG A 528 8.13 26.52 0.69
C ARG A 528 7.60 25.28 1.40
N LYS A 529 7.75 25.18 2.72
CA LYS A 529 7.42 23.98 3.52
C LYS A 529 8.08 22.71 2.95
N ARG A 530 9.37 22.80 2.58
CA ARG A 530 10.14 21.67 2.05
C ARG A 530 11.26 21.30 3.01
N ILE A 531 11.41 20.00 3.24
CA ILE A 531 12.47 19.44 4.08
C ILE A 531 13.19 18.40 3.21
N GLN A 532 14.51 18.52 3.11
CA GLN A 532 15.35 17.52 2.46
C GLN A 532 16.05 16.69 3.53
N LEU A 533 15.96 15.38 3.40
CA LEU A 533 16.46 14.41 4.37
C LEU A 533 17.47 13.47 3.69
N SER A 534 18.35 12.88 4.49
CA SER A 534 19.26 11.83 4.05
C SER A 534 19.28 10.67 5.04
N MET A 535 19.36 9.44 4.52
CA MET A 535 19.58 8.21 5.30
C MET A 535 21.04 7.72 5.18
N LYS A 536 21.91 8.52 4.58
CA LYS A 536 23.35 8.26 4.59
C LYS A 536 23.95 8.54 5.96
N GLU A 537 25.06 7.86 6.23
CA GLU A 537 25.76 7.96 7.51
C GLU A 537 26.46 9.30 7.72
#